data_AF-I6YTZ3-F1
#
_entry.id   AF-I6YTZ3-F1
#
_cell.length_a   1.000
_cell.length_b   1.000
_cell.length_c   1.000
_cell.angle_alpha   90.00
_cell.angle_beta   90.00
_cell.angle_gamma   90.00
#
_symmetry.space_group_name_H-M   'P 1'
#
loop_
_entity.id
_entity.type
_entity.pdbx_description
1 polymer ?
#
loop_
_entity_poly.entity_id
_entity_poly.type
_entity_poly.pdbx_seq_one_letter_code
_entity_poly.pdbx_strand_id
1 'polypeptide(L)'
;MKQHDQVIEVMRKNGGYATLGFLYQNVDVSNWATKTPYASIRRIVQDGRFFFKIRPGLWALKECQSDVLNKFKLEESSSGNADFNHSYYQGLLLEIGNLKGFKTYVPPQDKNKKFLNTKLGDIAAYDRILNFSYPEIVRRAGTVDVIWFNSRKLPHSFFEVEHSTDIQNSLLKFADLQDFNAGFYIVAANERKKEFEAKIGYSAFKEIKERVEFLDYESVSRIHSKSFELAALGSQL
;
A
#
# COMPACT_ATOMS: atom_id res chain seq x y z
N MET A 1 1.20 -10.26 -31.61
CA MET A 1 1.86 -10.50 -30.30
C MET A 1 0.85 -11.14 -29.36
N LYS A 2 1.21 -12.15 -28.56
CA LYS A 2 0.26 -12.74 -27.60
C LYS A 2 0.11 -11.82 -26.40
N GLN A 3 -1.02 -11.89 -25.69
CA GLN A 3 -1.31 -11.03 -24.53
C GLN A 3 -0.24 -11.13 -23.43
N HIS A 4 0.31 -12.32 -23.17
CA HIS A 4 1.36 -12.49 -22.17
C HIS A 4 2.70 -11.87 -22.61
N ASP A 5 3.03 -11.90 -23.91
CA ASP A 5 4.24 -11.25 -24.44
C ASP A 5 4.21 -9.74 -24.16
N GLN A 6 3.03 -9.11 -24.32
CA GLN A 6 2.84 -7.68 -24.01
C GLN A 6 3.09 -7.37 -22.52
N VAL A 7 2.56 -8.20 -21.63
CA VAL A 7 2.78 -8.06 -20.17
C VAL A 7 4.27 -8.23 -19.85
N ILE A 8 4.93 -9.23 -20.45
CA ILE A 8 6.36 -9.48 -20.26
C ILE A 8 7.19 -8.28 -20.74
N GLU A 9 6.90 -7.73 -21.92
CA GLU A 9 7.63 -6.59 -22.47
C GLU A 9 7.54 -5.35 -21.56
N VAL A 10 6.34 -5.05 -21.06
CA VAL A 10 6.12 -3.94 -20.11
C VAL A 10 6.90 -4.18 -18.81
N MET A 11 6.89 -5.40 -18.27
CA MET A 11 7.64 -5.73 -17.06
C MET A 11 9.15 -5.66 -17.27
N ARG A 12 9.68 -6.12 -18.41
CA ARG A 12 11.11 -5.99 -18.76
C ARG A 12 11.54 -4.52 -18.76
N LYS A 13 10.77 -3.66 -19.42
CA LYS A 13 11.01 -2.20 -19.44
C LYS A 13 10.95 -1.58 -18.04
N ASN A 14 10.18 -2.15 -17.12
CA ASN A 14 10.08 -1.71 -15.73
C ASN A 14 11.09 -2.39 -14.77
N GLY A 15 12.12 -3.06 -15.29
CA GLY A 15 13.15 -3.71 -14.48
C GLY A 15 12.78 -5.11 -13.96
N GLY A 16 11.87 -5.80 -14.64
CA GLY A 16 11.54 -7.21 -14.41
C GLY A 16 10.42 -7.47 -13.40
N TYR A 17 9.78 -6.43 -12.85
CA TYR A 17 8.69 -6.55 -11.88
C TYR A 17 7.70 -5.39 -12.01
N ALA A 18 6.48 -5.57 -11.51
CA ALA A 18 5.46 -4.54 -11.53
C ALA A 18 4.34 -4.83 -10.52
N THR A 19 3.69 -3.76 -10.03
CA THR A 19 2.40 -3.90 -9.37
C THR A 19 1.31 -4.15 -10.41
N LEU A 20 0.20 -4.77 -10.00
CA LEU A 20 -0.99 -4.89 -10.86
C LEU A 20 -1.50 -3.51 -11.33
N GLY A 21 -1.49 -2.52 -10.44
CA GLY A 21 -1.88 -1.14 -10.78
C GLY A 21 -1.00 -0.55 -11.90
N PHE A 22 0.33 -0.74 -11.83
CA PHE A 22 1.24 -0.32 -12.89
C PHE A 22 0.93 -1.01 -14.22
N LEU A 23 0.70 -2.33 -14.20
CA LEU A 23 0.38 -3.07 -15.42
C LEU A 23 -0.92 -2.60 -16.07
N TYR A 24 -1.95 -2.26 -15.29
CA TYR A 24 -3.22 -1.76 -15.82
C TYR A 24 -3.07 -0.43 -16.56
N GLN A 25 -2.10 0.39 -16.19
CA GLN A 25 -1.85 1.69 -16.84
C GLN A 25 -0.91 1.59 -18.04
N ASN A 26 -0.02 0.58 -18.08
CA ASN A 26 1.09 0.56 -19.03
C ASN A 26 1.01 -0.57 -20.06
N VAL A 27 0.15 -1.58 -19.86
CA VAL A 27 -0.10 -2.61 -20.87
C VAL A 27 -1.14 -2.08 -21.85
N ASP A 28 -0.76 -1.98 -23.13
CA ASP A 28 -1.72 -1.66 -24.19
C ASP A 28 -2.68 -2.84 -24.43
N VAL A 29 -3.89 -2.66 -23.91
CA VAL A 29 -4.99 -3.63 -24.01
C VAL A 29 -6.02 -3.27 -25.09
N SER A 30 -5.81 -2.20 -25.87
CA SER A 30 -6.76 -1.71 -26.87
C SER A 30 -7.15 -2.75 -27.92
N ASN A 31 -6.18 -3.57 -28.31
CA ASN A 31 -6.34 -4.63 -29.32
C ASN A 31 -6.82 -5.96 -28.73
N TRP A 32 -7.14 -6.03 -27.42
CA TRP A 32 -7.57 -7.27 -26.80
C TRP A 32 -9.07 -7.49 -27.02
N ALA A 33 -9.44 -8.65 -27.58
CA ALA A 33 -10.86 -9.01 -27.81
C ALA A 33 -11.69 -9.25 -26.53
N THR A 34 -11.14 -9.05 -25.32
CA THR A 34 -11.84 -9.30 -24.06
C THR A 34 -12.52 -8.05 -23.53
N LYS A 35 -13.69 -8.22 -22.89
CA LYS A 35 -14.38 -7.15 -22.17
C LYS A 35 -13.77 -6.81 -20.81
N THR A 36 -12.87 -7.66 -20.31
CA THR A 36 -12.25 -7.55 -18.97
C THR A 36 -10.73 -7.65 -19.04
N PRO A 37 -10.04 -6.73 -19.74
CA PRO A 37 -8.60 -6.81 -19.97
C PRO A 37 -7.78 -6.88 -18.67
N TYR A 38 -8.18 -6.15 -17.62
CA TYR A 38 -7.50 -6.18 -16.33
C TYR A 38 -7.64 -7.52 -15.59
N ALA A 39 -8.77 -8.21 -15.77
CA ALA A 39 -8.93 -9.59 -15.28
C ALA A 39 -8.01 -10.55 -16.06
N SER A 40 -7.85 -10.34 -17.35
CA SER A 40 -6.88 -11.08 -18.16
C SER A 40 -5.44 -10.83 -17.70
N ILE A 41 -5.03 -9.59 -17.42
CA ILE A 41 -3.70 -9.28 -16.86
C ILE A 41 -3.49 -10.03 -15.53
N ARG A 42 -4.46 -9.98 -14.61
CA ARG A 42 -4.40 -10.73 -13.33
C ARG A 42 -4.20 -12.22 -13.53
N ARG A 43 -4.85 -12.81 -14.53
CA ARG A 43 -4.69 -14.23 -14.87
C ARG A 43 -3.34 -14.53 -15.51
N ILE A 44 -2.84 -13.65 -16.37
CA ILE A 44 -1.55 -13.81 -17.06
C ILE A 44 -0.39 -13.86 -16.06
N VAL A 45 -0.34 -12.93 -15.10
CA VAL A 45 0.77 -12.89 -14.13
C VAL A 45 0.80 -14.10 -13.19
N GLN A 46 -0.28 -14.88 -13.13
CA GLN A 46 -0.33 -16.13 -12.36
C GLN A 46 0.26 -17.33 -13.12
N ASP A 47 0.64 -17.16 -14.39
CA ASP A 47 1.31 -18.21 -15.17
C ASP A 47 2.73 -18.44 -14.64
N GLY A 48 2.85 -19.46 -13.80
CA GLY A 48 4.11 -19.86 -13.17
C GLY A 48 5.21 -20.30 -14.14
N ARG A 49 4.97 -20.36 -15.46
CA ARG A 49 6.06 -20.56 -16.43
C ARG A 49 6.89 -19.31 -16.63
N PHE A 50 6.28 -18.13 -16.50
CA PHE A 50 6.92 -16.84 -16.82
C PHE A 50 7.03 -15.90 -15.62
N PHE A 51 6.17 -16.06 -14.62
CA PHE A 51 6.05 -15.11 -13.51
C PHE A 51 6.16 -15.79 -12.15
N PHE A 52 6.48 -14.98 -11.13
CA PHE A 52 6.33 -15.36 -9.72
C PHE A 52 5.81 -14.16 -8.92
N LYS A 53 5.09 -14.46 -7.84
CA LYS A 53 4.55 -13.45 -6.92
C LYS A 53 5.64 -13.07 -5.92
N ILE A 54 5.92 -11.77 -5.79
CA ILE A 54 6.80 -11.26 -4.74
C ILE A 54 5.95 -10.99 -3.49
N ARG A 55 4.89 -10.21 -3.63
CA ARG A 55 3.95 -9.83 -2.57
C ARG A 55 2.53 -9.71 -3.12
N PRO A 56 1.50 -9.66 -2.26
CA PRO A 56 0.17 -9.20 -2.66
C PRO A 56 0.25 -7.99 -3.62
N GLY A 57 -0.18 -8.19 -4.86
CA GLY A 57 -0.24 -7.16 -5.88
C GLY A 57 1.07 -6.90 -6.63
N LEU A 58 2.20 -7.51 -6.26
CA LEU A 58 3.52 -7.32 -6.86
C LEU A 58 4.04 -8.62 -7.46
N TRP A 59 4.33 -8.59 -8.76
CA TRP A 59 4.76 -9.74 -9.56
C TRP A 59 6.08 -9.45 -10.25
N ALA A 60 6.84 -10.50 -10.56
CA ALA A 60 8.11 -10.43 -11.27
C ALA A 60 8.23 -11.52 -12.34
N LEU A 61 9.09 -11.26 -13.33
CA LEU A 61 9.48 -12.22 -14.35
C LEU A 61 10.44 -13.25 -13.77
N LYS A 62 10.22 -14.53 -14.06
CA LYS A 62 11.10 -15.62 -13.62
C LYS A 62 12.52 -15.49 -14.13
N GLU A 63 12.70 -15.00 -15.35
CA GLU A 63 14.03 -14.73 -15.92
C GLU A 63 14.82 -13.65 -15.15
N CYS A 64 14.15 -12.79 -14.38
CA CYS A 64 14.78 -11.75 -13.55
C CYS A 64 14.79 -12.12 -12.06
N GLN A 65 14.50 -13.37 -11.70
CA GLN A 65 14.22 -13.76 -10.31
C GLN A 65 15.39 -13.43 -9.37
N SER A 66 16.61 -13.82 -9.72
CA SER A 66 17.79 -13.57 -8.87
C SER A 66 18.03 -12.08 -8.64
N ASP A 67 17.92 -11.26 -9.69
CA ASP A 67 18.12 -9.81 -9.58
C ASP A 67 17.06 -9.15 -8.69
N VAL A 68 15.81 -9.58 -8.84
CA VAL A 68 14.67 -9.07 -8.06
C VAL A 68 14.78 -9.45 -6.58
N LEU A 69 15.11 -10.71 -6.28
CA LEU A 69 15.26 -11.19 -4.91
C LEU A 69 16.41 -10.48 -4.19
N ASN A 70 17.55 -10.28 -4.88
CA ASN A 70 18.68 -9.52 -4.37
C ASN A 70 18.32 -8.04 -4.16
N LYS A 71 17.66 -7.40 -5.13
CA LYS A 71 17.29 -5.99 -5.07
C LYS A 71 16.41 -5.66 -3.86
N PHE A 72 15.46 -6.53 -3.56
CA PHE A 72 14.53 -6.35 -2.45
C PHE A 72 14.96 -7.07 -1.17
N LYS A 73 16.18 -7.65 -1.15
CA LYS A 73 16.74 -8.34 0.02
C LYS A 73 15.78 -9.41 0.58
N LEU A 74 15.09 -10.11 -0.32
CA LEU A 74 14.02 -11.04 0.06
C LEU A 74 14.56 -12.38 0.59
N GLU A 75 15.84 -12.64 0.37
CA GLU A 75 16.59 -13.79 0.91
C GLU A 75 17.37 -13.46 2.19
N GLU A 76 17.50 -12.18 2.55
CA GLU A 76 18.14 -11.76 3.79
C GLU A 76 17.20 -11.99 5.00
N SER A 77 17.78 -12.03 6.21
CA SER A 77 17.08 -12.25 7.49
C SER A 77 15.77 -11.46 7.65
N SER A 78 14.91 -11.91 8.57
CA SER A 78 13.56 -11.37 8.84
C SER A 78 13.43 -9.83 8.89
N SER A 79 14.49 -9.11 9.24
CA SER A 79 14.53 -7.63 9.29
C SER A 79 14.44 -6.94 7.92
N GLY A 80 15.23 -7.35 6.92
CA GLY A 80 15.24 -6.71 5.59
C GLY A 80 13.94 -6.91 4.83
N ASN A 81 13.35 -8.10 4.98
CA ASN A 81 12.03 -8.42 4.46
C ASN A 81 10.93 -7.60 5.16
N ALA A 82 11.03 -7.40 6.48
CA ALA A 82 10.09 -6.57 7.24
C ALA A 82 10.10 -5.12 6.77
N ASP A 83 11.28 -4.53 6.57
CA ASP A 83 11.43 -3.14 6.08
C ASP A 83 10.87 -2.97 4.66
N PHE A 84 11.11 -3.95 3.79
CA PHE A 84 10.51 -3.97 2.46
C PHE A 84 8.98 -4.06 2.53
N ASN A 85 8.42 -4.92 3.38
CA ASN A 85 6.96 -5.00 3.55
C ASN A 85 6.39 -3.68 4.03
N HIS A 86 7.00 -3.09 5.06
CA HIS A 86 6.56 -1.83 5.65
C HIS A 86 6.47 -0.72 4.59
N SER A 87 7.59 -0.46 3.91
CA SER A 87 7.66 0.56 2.85
C SER A 87 6.80 0.23 1.62
N TYR A 88 6.65 -1.04 1.26
CA TYR A 88 5.80 -1.46 0.15
C TYR A 88 4.33 -1.11 0.41
N TYR A 89 3.77 -1.48 1.57
CA TYR A 89 2.37 -1.17 1.88
C TYR A 89 2.14 0.30 2.17
N GLN A 90 3.10 1.02 2.75
CA GLN A 90 3.03 2.49 2.83
C GLN A 90 2.86 3.10 1.43
N GLY A 91 3.68 2.69 0.46
CA GLY A 91 3.60 3.21 -0.90
C GLY A 91 2.27 2.89 -1.60
N LEU A 92 1.74 1.68 -1.43
CA LEU A 92 0.40 1.35 -1.95
C LEU A 92 -0.68 2.28 -1.36
N LEU A 93 -0.64 2.54 -0.06
CA LEU A 93 -1.59 3.43 0.61
C LEU A 93 -1.47 4.89 0.15
N LEU A 94 -0.25 5.36 -0.14
CA LEU A 94 -0.03 6.69 -0.72
C LEU A 94 -0.64 6.79 -2.12
N GLU A 95 -0.37 5.81 -2.99
CA GLU A 95 -0.93 5.78 -4.34
C GLU A 95 -2.46 5.69 -4.33
N ILE A 96 -3.04 4.85 -3.46
CA ILE A 96 -4.50 4.77 -3.28
C ILE A 96 -5.06 6.14 -2.85
N GLY A 97 -4.47 6.76 -1.84
CA GLY A 97 -4.93 8.05 -1.31
C GLY A 97 -4.91 9.14 -2.37
N ASN A 98 -3.80 9.23 -3.11
CA ASN A 98 -3.62 10.19 -4.20
C ASN A 98 -4.65 9.96 -5.33
N LEU A 99 -4.88 8.71 -5.75
CA LEU A 99 -5.89 8.38 -6.77
C LEU A 99 -7.32 8.72 -6.32
N LYS A 100 -7.61 8.62 -5.03
CA LYS A 100 -8.91 9.01 -4.45
C LYS A 100 -9.05 10.52 -4.24
N GLY A 101 -8.05 11.32 -4.62
CA GLY A 101 -8.07 12.78 -4.48
C GLY A 101 -7.69 13.31 -3.10
N PHE A 102 -7.21 12.44 -2.19
CA PHE A 102 -6.66 12.87 -0.91
C PHE A 102 -5.23 13.38 -1.07
N LYS A 103 -4.79 14.19 -0.11
CA LYS A 103 -3.37 14.56 0.03
C LYS A 103 -2.75 13.67 1.09
N THR A 104 -1.60 13.09 0.81
CA THR A 104 -0.99 12.04 1.62
C THR A 104 0.30 12.50 2.31
N TYR A 105 0.64 11.85 3.42
CA TYR A 105 1.83 12.13 4.21
C TYR A 105 2.44 10.83 4.73
N VAL A 106 3.76 10.80 4.84
CA VAL A 106 4.53 9.79 5.60
C VAL A 106 5.49 10.47 6.58
N PRO A 107 5.83 9.82 7.70
CA PRO A 107 6.80 10.33 8.67
C PRO A 107 8.19 10.60 8.08
N PRO A 108 8.96 11.58 8.61
CA PRO A 108 10.29 11.91 8.11
C PRO A 108 11.27 10.73 8.06
N GLN A 109 11.20 9.82 9.03
CA GLN A 109 12.04 8.63 9.08
C GLN A 109 11.81 7.65 7.91
N ASP A 110 10.61 7.70 7.31
CA ASP A 110 10.21 6.77 6.25
C ASP A 110 10.33 7.38 4.85
N LYS A 111 10.41 8.71 4.72
CA LYS A 111 10.45 9.39 3.41
C LYS A 111 11.50 8.86 2.45
N ASN A 112 12.68 8.49 2.96
CA ASN A 112 13.78 8.00 2.13
C ASN A 112 13.72 6.49 1.87
N LYS A 113 12.82 5.75 2.52
CA LYS A 113 12.57 4.33 2.22
C LYS A 113 12.01 4.21 0.80
N LYS A 114 12.41 3.15 0.11
CA LYS A 114 11.99 2.90 -1.27
C LYS A 114 10.67 2.14 -1.31
N PHE A 115 9.67 2.73 -1.97
CA PHE A 115 8.58 1.99 -2.58
C PHE A 115 9.02 1.60 -3.99
N LEU A 116 9.46 0.35 -4.14
CA LEU A 116 10.01 -0.17 -5.40
C LEU A 116 11.19 0.68 -5.92
N ASN A 117 10.97 1.50 -6.94
CA ASN A 117 11.98 2.36 -7.55
C ASN A 117 11.92 3.81 -7.06
N THR A 118 10.87 4.20 -6.34
CA THR A 118 10.58 5.59 -5.94
C THR A 118 10.67 5.72 -4.43
N LYS A 119 11.07 6.89 -3.90
CA LYS A 119 11.04 7.12 -2.46
C LYS A 119 9.62 7.41 -2.00
N LEU A 120 9.25 7.02 -0.79
CA LEU A 120 7.92 7.32 -0.23
C LEU A 120 7.64 8.84 -0.19
N GLY A 121 8.66 9.64 0.13
CA GLY A 121 8.55 11.10 0.13
C GLY A 121 8.22 11.70 -1.24
N ASP A 122 8.63 11.08 -2.34
CA ASP A 122 8.35 11.55 -3.70
C ASP A 122 6.90 11.24 -4.14
N ILE A 123 6.24 10.29 -3.45
CA ILE A 123 4.85 9.89 -3.70
C ILE A 123 3.89 10.65 -2.77
N ALA A 124 4.33 10.91 -1.53
CA ALA A 124 3.55 11.66 -0.56
C ALA A 124 3.25 13.07 -1.07
N ALA A 125 2.00 13.51 -0.92
CA ALA A 125 1.61 14.84 -1.38
C ALA A 125 2.15 15.98 -0.49
N TYR A 126 2.50 15.68 0.76
CA TYR A 126 3.07 16.64 1.69
C TYR A 126 4.41 16.16 2.24
N ASP A 127 5.42 17.03 2.11
CA ASP A 127 6.73 16.84 2.76
C ASP A 127 6.64 17.00 4.29
N ARG A 128 5.65 17.69 4.83
CA ARG A 128 5.53 17.86 6.28
C ARG A 128 4.09 17.73 6.69
N ILE A 129 3.88 17.22 7.89
CA ILE A 129 2.54 17.15 8.45
C ILE A 129 1.99 18.58 8.60
N LEU A 130 0.68 18.71 8.36
CA LEU A 130 -0.01 19.98 8.49
C LEU A 130 -0.26 20.31 9.96
N ASN A 131 -0.25 21.59 10.31
CA ASN A 131 -0.61 22.08 11.64
C ASN A 131 -2.14 22.16 11.78
N PHE A 132 -2.83 21.01 11.77
CA PHE A 132 -4.29 20.94 11.81
C PHE A 132 -4.89 20.98 13.23
N SER A 133 -4.05 20.98 14.27
CA SER A 133 -4.45 21.00 15.69
C SER A 133 -3.31 21.50 16.58
N TYR A 134 -3.42 21.31 17.89
CA TYR A 134 -2.38 21.63 18.87
C TYR A 134 -1.07 20.86 18.61
N PRO A 135 0.11 21.47 18.92
CA PRO A 135 1.41 20.90 18.57
C PRO A 135 1.66 19.47 19.04
N GLU A 136 1.19 19.10 20.23
CA GLU A 136 1.31 17.76 20.79
C GLU A 136 0.48 16.72 20.04
N ILE A 137 -0.74 17.08 19.61
CA ILE A 137 -1.60 16.23 18.79
C ILE A 137 -1.00 16.06 17.40
N VAL A 138 -0.52 17.15 16.78
CA VAL A 138 0.15 17.11 15.48
C VAL A 138 1.43 16.28 15.55
N ARG A 139 2.21 16.40 16.63
CA ARG A 139 3.39 15.57 16.86
C ARG A 139 3.04 14.09 16.98
N ARG A 140 1.97 13.75 17.71
CA ARG A 140 1.48 12.37 17.83
C ARG A 140 1.03 11.81 16.47
N ALA A 141 0.21 12.55 15.74
CA ALA A 141 -0.20 12.20 14.38
C ALA A 141 0.99 12.04 13.44
N GLY A 142 2.03 12.90 13.57
CA GLY A 142 3.26 12.83 12.77
C GLY A 142 4.04 11.52 12.88
N THR A 143 3.72 10.69 13.87
CA THR A 143 4.30 9.33 14.06
C THR A 143 3.50 8.21 13.39
N VAL A 144 2.36 8.52 12.77
CA VAL A 144 1.54 7.55 12.04
C VAL A 144 2.12 7.29 10.66
N ASP A 145 2.24 6.01 10.29
CA ASP A 145 2.94 5.57 9.07
C ASP A 145 2.41 6.19 7.78
N VAL A 146 1.09 6.32 7.62
CA VAL A 146 0.46 7.03 6.51
C VAL A 146 -0.75 7.80 6.99
N ILE A 147 -0.89 9.05 6.52
CA ILE A 147 -2.07 9.89 6.78
C ILE A 147 -2.64 10.37 5.46
N TRP A 148 -3.96 10.32 5.34
CA TRP A 148 -4.71 10.97 4.28
C TRP A 148 -5.39 12.23 4.80
N PHE A 149 -5.28 13.32 4.07
CA PHE A 149 -5.93 14.60 4.34
C PHE A 149 -7.01 14.87 3.29
N ASN A 150 -8.16 15.34 3.76
CA ASN A 150 -9.25 15.77 2.88
C ASN A 150 -8.98 17.15 2.26
N SER A 151 -9.90 17.60 1.40
CA SER A 151 -9.82 18.91 0.73
C SER A 151 -9.76 20.11 1.70
N ARG A 152 -10.27 19.95 2.92
CA ARG A 152 -10.22 20.95 4.00
C ARG A 152 -8.93 20.88 4.82
N LYS A 153 -7.94 20.10 4.37
CA LYS A 153 -6.64 19.94 5.05
C LYS A 153 -6.73 19.31 6.45
N LEU A 154 -7.83 18.63 6.74
CA LEU A 154 -8.03 17.88 7.98
C LEU A 154 -7.76 16.38 7.75
N PRO A 155 -7.30 15.65 8.77
CA PRO A 155 -7.13 14.21 8.67
C PRO A 155 -8.44 13.51 8.28
N HIS A 156 -8.35 12.60 7.32
CA HIS A 156 -9.44 11.74 6.86
C HIS A 156 -9.20 10.30 7.30
N SER A 157 -7.97 9.81 7.19
CA SER A 157 -7.61 8.45 7.57
C SER A 157 -6.18 8.36 8.07
N PHE A 158 -5.97 7.47 9.04
CA PHE A 158 -4.68 7.13 9.64
C PHE A 158 -4.44 5.63 9.46
N PHE A 159 -3.25 5.26 8.99
CA PHE A 159 -2.87 3.87 8.76
C PHE A 159 -1.57 3.56 9.48
N GLU A 160 -1.55 2.45 10.20
CA GLU A 160 -0.35 1.87 10.82
C GLU A 160 -0.05 0.54 10.13
N VAL A 161 1.13 0.42 9.52
CA VAL A 161 1.56 -0.80 8.83
C VAL A 161 2.34 -1.65 9.82
N GLU A 162 1.68 -2.69 10.32
CA GLU A 162 2.18 -3.52 11.41
C GLU A 162 2.75 -4.83 10.87
N HIS A 163 4.07 -5.02 11.04
CA HIS A 163 4.74 -6.27 10.65
C HIS A 163 5.20 -7.08 11.86
N SER A 164 6.18 -6.56 12.62
CA SER A 164 6.73 -7.19 13.82
C SER A 164 6.54 -6.37 15.10
N THR A 165 6.07 -5.14 14.96
CA THR A 165 5.79 -4.22 16.07
C THR A 165 4.48 -4.55 16.78
N ASP A 166 4.34 -4.06 18.00
CA ASP A 166 3.18 -4.31 18.85
C ASP A 166 1.97 -3.48 18.40
N ILE A 167 0.91 -4.15 17.90
CA ILE A 167 -0.37 -3.54 17.52
C ILE A 167 -0.93 -2.63 18.63
N GLN A 168 -0.69 -2.95 19.90
CA GLN A 168 -1.16 -2.14 21.02
C GLN A 168 -0.61 -0.70 20.98
N ASN A 169 0.65 -0.52 20.56
CA ASN A 169 1.24 0.81 20.43
C ASN A 169 0.54 1.64 19.34
N SER A 170 0.17 1.00 18.23
CA SER A 170 -0.60 1.63 17.18
C SER A 170 -2.02 1.98 17.61
N LEU A 171 -2.66 1.13 18.41
CA LEU A 171 -3.95 1.46 19.02
C LEU A 171 -3.86 2.62 20.00
N LEU A 172 -2.77 2.74 20.78
CA LEU A 172 -2.55 3.91 21.65
C LEU A 172 -2.41 5.20 20.83
N LYS A 173 -1.75 5.17 19.67
CA LYS A 173 -1.69 6.33 18.76
C LYS A 173 -3.07 6.75 18.30
N PHE A 174 -3.93 5.79 17.94
CA PHE A 174 -5.30 6.07 17.52
C PHE A 174 -6.18 6.59 18.66
N ALA A 175 -5.99 6.08 19.89
CA ALA A 175 -6.69 6.58 21.07
C ALA A 175 -6.37 8.06 21.34
N ASP A 176 -5.11 8.48 21.18
CA ASP A 176 -4.71 9.89 21.31
C ASP A 176 -5.26 10.79 20.20
N LEU A 177 -5.78 10.21 19.12
CA LEU A 177 -6.33 10.91 17.95
C LEU A 177 -7.85 10.70 17.81
N GLN A 178 -8.50 10.09 18.80
CA GLN A 178 -9.89 9.63 18.72
C GLN A 178 -10.89 10.76 18.44
N ASP A 179 -10.59 11.99 18.84
CA ASP A 179 -11.47 13.16 18.68
C ASP A 179 -11.63 13.61 17.22
N PHE A 180 -10.74 13.17 16.31
CA PHE A 180 -10.92 13.41 14.88
C PHE A 180 -11.96 12.47 14.31
N ASN A 181 -12.91 12.98 13.53
CA ASN A 181 -13.77 12.16 12.69
C ASN A 181 -13.00 11.63 11.48
N ALA A 182 -12.17 10.61 11.71
CA ALA A 182 -11.29 9.97 10.75
C ALA A 182 -11.38 8.44 10.86
N GLY A 183 -11.02 7.75 9.78
CA GLY A 183 -10.85 6.29 9.78
C GLY A 183 -9.49 5.88 10.36
N PHE A 184 -9.47 4.80 11.13
CA PHE A 184 -8.26 4.24 11.72
C PHE A 184 -8.05 2.82 11.21
N TYR A 185 -6.86 2.51 10.69
CA TYR A 185 -6.60 1.24 10.03
C TYR A 185 -5.30 0.61 10.53
N ILE A 186 -5.40 -0.61 11.04
CA ILE A 186 -4.25 -1.49 11.25
C ILE A 186 -4.05 -2.30 9.98
N VAL A 187 -2.89 -2.17 9.35
CA VAL A 187 -2.54 -2.85 8.10
C VAL A 187 -1.50 -3.92 8.39
N ALA A 188 -1.86 -5.20 8.35
CA ALA A 188 -0.95 -6.27 8.74
C ALA A 188 -1.17 -7.58 7.96
N ALA A 189 -0.32 -8.57 8.20
CA ALA A 189 -0.56 -9.93 7.72
C ALA A 189 -1.80 -10.54 8.39
N ASN A 190 -2.61 -11.32 7.65
CA ASN A 190 -3.90 -11.82 8.13
C ASN A 190 -3.78 -12.70 9.40
N GLU A 191 -2.64 -13.34 9.59
CA GLU A 191 -2.31 -14.13 10.78
C GLU A 191 -2.38 -13.29 12.07
N ARG A 192 -2.13 -11.98 11.98
CA ARG A 192 -2.21 -11.03 13.11
C ARG A 192 -3.62 -10.54 13.41
N LYS A 193 -4.63 -10.94 12.63
CA LYS A 193 -6.02 -10.50 12.85
C LYS A 193 -6.55 -10.88 14.23
N LYS A 194 -6.26 -12.09 14.71
CA LYS A 194 -6.65 -12.53 16.05
C LYS A 194 -5.98 -11.71 17.16
N GLU A 195 -4.71 -11.33 16.96
CA GLU A 195 -3.97 -10.47 17.87
C GLU A 195 -4.61 -9.08 17.94
N PHE A 196 -4.96 -8.51 16.78
CA PHE A 196 -5.71 -7.26 16.68
C PHE A 196 -7.04 -7.33 17.42
N GLU A 197 -7.87 -8.34 17.13
CA GLU A 197 -9.20 -8.53 17.74
C GLU A 197 -9.13 -8.64 19.27
N ALA A 198 -8.11 -9.34 19.79
CA ALA A 198 -7.87 -9.44 21.22
C ALA A 198 -7.51 -8.08 21.83
N LYS A 199 -6.58 -7.35 21.21
CA LYS A 199 -6.04 -6.07 21.73
C LYS A 199 -7.07 -4.95 21.64
N ILE A 200 -7.79 -4.80 20.53
CA ILE A 200 -8.83 -3.77 20.38
C ILE A 200 -10.00 -3.98 21.35
N GLY A 201 -10.16 -5.20 21.88
CA GLY A 201 -11.13 -5.52 22.92
C GLY A 201 -10.76 -5.03 24.33
N TYR A 202 -9.55 -4.52 24.55
CA TYR A 202 -9.14 -4.01 25.86
C TYR A 202 -9.93 -2.74 26.23
N SER A 203 -10.21 -2.59 27.53
CA SER A 203 -10.98 -1.45 28.05
C SER A 203 -10.36 -0.09 27.71
N ALA A 204 -9.04 -0.02 27.58
CA ALA A 204 -8.30 1.16 27.17
C ALA A 204 -8.69 1.69 25.78
N PHE A 205 -9.23 0.84 24.89
CA PHE A 205 -9.59 1.19 23.52
C PHE A 205 -11.09 1.22 23.26
N LYS A 206 -11.91 1.22 24.32
CA LYS A 206 -13.37 1.17 24.23
C LYS A 206 -13.95 2.25 23.28
N GLU A 207 -13.43 3.47 23.35
CA GLU A 207 -13.94 4.61 22.56
C GLU A 207 -13.58 4.55 21.07
N ILE A 208 -12.51 3.82 20.72
CA ILE A 208 -12.06 3.69 19.31
C ILE A 208 -12.43 2.34 18.69
N LYS A 209 -12.87 1.35 19.49
CA LYS A 209 -13.06 -0.05 19.08
C LYS A 209 -13.87 -0.20 17.78
N GLU A 210 -15.00 0.49 17.69
CA GLU A 210 -15.91 0.40 16.54
C GLU A 210 -15.44 1.23 15.33
N ARG A 211 -14.35 1.97 15.48
CA ARG A 211 -13.80 2.90 14.46
C ARG A 211 -12.46 2.44 13.89
N VAL A 212 -11.80 1.46 14.52
CA VAL A 212 -10.55 0.89 14.04
C VAL A 212 -10.85 -0.35 13.22
N GLU A 213 -10.39 -0.37 11.98
CA GLU A 213 -10.54 -1.49 11.07
C GLU A 213 -9.20 -2.22 10.86
N PHE A 214 -9.28 -3.53 10.65
CA PHE A 214 -8.13 -4.34 10.24
C PHE A 214 -8.15 -4.54 8.72
N LEU A 215 -7.05 -4.19 8.06
CA LEU A 215 -6.85 -4.43 6.63
C LEU A 215 -5.68 -5.38 6.42
N ASP A 216 -5.97 -6.56 5.90
CA ASP A 216 -4.90 -7.47 5.50
C ASP A 216 -4.18 -6.98 4.23
N TYR A 217 -2.96 -7.44 4.04
CA TYR A 217 -2.12 -7.12 2.90
C TYR A 217 -2.73 -7.46 1.52
N GLU A 218 -3.52 -8.54 1.40
CA GLU A 218 -4.22 -8.88 0.14
C GLU A 218 -5.35 -7.89 -0.14
N SER A 219 -6.05 -7.45 0.91
CA SER A 219 -7.09 -6.43 0.84
C SER A 219 -6.53 -5.07 0.40
N VAL A 220 -5.39 -4.63 0.94
CA VAL A 220 -4.72 -3.39 0.49
C VAL A 220 -4.32 -3.48 -0.99
N SER A 221 -3.68 -4.58 -1.39
CA SER A 221 -3.32 -4.85 -2.80
C SER A 221 -4.54 -4.87 -3.74
N ARG A 222 -5.65 -5.45 -3.29
CA ARG A 222 -6.91 -5.48 -4.05
C ARG A 222 -7.49 -4.08 -4.21
N ILE A 223 -7.50 -3.27 -3.15
CA ILE A 223 -7.96 -1.87 -3.21
C ILE A 223 -7.06 -1.08 -4.17
N HIS A 224 -5.74 -1.23 -4.06
CA HIS A 224 -4.76 -0.58 -4.95
C HIS A 224 -5.02 -0.88 -6.41
N SER A 225 -5.01 -2.16 -6.79
CA SER A 225 -5.24 -2.56 -8.18
C SER A 225 -6.62 -2.13 -8.68
N LYS A 226 -7.66 -2.19 -7.84
CA LYS A 226 -9.01 -1.72 -8.22
C LYS A 226 -9.07 -0.20 -8.39
N SER A 227 -8.38 0.58 -7.56
CA SER A 227 -8.29 2.04 -7.72
C SER A 227 -7.66 2.42 -9.06
N PHE A 228 -6.58 1.74 -9.47
CA PHE A 228 -5.98 1.95 -10.80
C PHE A 228 -6.88 1.47 -11.94
N GLU A 229 -7.60 0.36 -11.77
CA GLU A 229 -8.59 -0.12 -12.74
C GLU A 229 -9.69 0.94 -12.97
N LEU A 230 -10.24 1.49 -11.89
CA LEU A 230 -11.27 2.54 -11.96
C LEU A 230 -10.73 3.84 -12.57
N ALA A 231 -9.51 4.24 -12.22
CA ALA A 231 -8.87 5.43 -12.80
C ALA A 231 -8.65 5.28 -14.31
N ALA A 232 -8.23 4.08 -14.77
CA ALA A 232 -8.09 3.80 -16.19
C ALA A 232 -9.43 3.87 -16.93
N LEU A 233 -10.50 3.32 -16.35
CA LEU A 233 -11.84 3.36 -16.95
C LEU A 233 -12.42 4.77 -16.96
N GLY A 234 -12.22 5.55 -15.89
CA GLY A 234 -12.67 6.95 -15.81
C GLY A 234 -11.94 7.89 -16.76
N SER A 235 -10.72 7.54 -17.19
CA SER A 235 -9.95 8.30 -18.19
C SER A 235 -10.36 8.01 -19.63
N GLN A 236 -11.24 7.02 -19.87
CA GLN A 236 -11.75 6.63 -21.18
C GLN A 236 -13.15 7.21 -21.48
N LEU A 237 -13.72 7.96 -20.54
CA LEU A 237 -15.01 8.67 -20.65
C LEU A 237 -14.75 10.17 -20.76
#